data_AF-A0A3C1W742-F1
#
_entry.id   AF-A0A3C1W742-F1
#
_cell.length_a   1.000
_cell.length_b   1.000
_cell.length_c   1.000
_cell.angle_alpha   90.00
_cell.angle_beta   90.00
_cell.angle_gamma   90.00
#
_symmetry.space_group_name_H-M   'P 1'
#
loop_
_entity.id
_entity.type
_entity.pdbx_description
1 polymer ?
#
loop_
_entity_poly.entity_id
_entity_poly.type
_entity_poly.pdbx_seq_one_letter_code
_entity_poly.pdbx_strand_id
1 'polypeptide(L)'
;MRDATRLDRTLKPDSVAWGLPGYLTQGDVVQAIGSALRPRSDSFIVRAYGESVDAQGEVKARAWCEAVVQRSPEPINPDSSGLNPVAKRNPDDLEFGRRFKLVSFRWLNAEEV
;
A
#
# COMPACT_ATOMS: atom_id res chain seq x y z
N MET A 1 45.40 -37.54 14.08
CA MET A 1 45.26 -36.18 13.53
C MET A 1 44.02 -35.56 14.19
N ARG A 2 44.13 -34.49 14.97
CA ARG A 2 42.98 -33.86 15.65
C ARG A 2 42.20 -33.05 14.61
N ASP A 3 40.89 -33.30 14.50
CA ASP A 3 39.98 -32.59 13.62
C ASP A 3 39.85 -31.13 14.07
N ALA A 4 40.48 -30.21 13.32
CA ALA A 4 40.51 -28.78 13.62
C ALA A 4 39.14 -28.09 13.46
N THR A 5 38.15 -28.78 12.88
CA THR A 5 36.78 -28.29 12.69
C THR A 5 35.83 -28.67 13.81
N ARG A 6 36.27 -29.49 14.78
CA ARG A 6 35.44 -29.89 15.92
C ARG A 6 35.39 -28.79 16.97
N LEU A 7 34.33 -27.97 16.92
CA LEU A 7 34.05 -26.96 17.93
C LEU A 7 33.78 -27.61 19.30
N ASP A 8 34.64 -27.31 20.27
CA ASP A 8 34.46 -27.73 21.66
C ASP A 8 33.28 -26.97 22.29
N ARG A 9 32.26 -27.71 22.74
CA ARG A 9 31.06 -27.14 23.35
C ARG A 9 31.35 -26.41 24.67
N THR A 10 32.47 -26.69 25.33
CA THR A 10 32.87 -26.01 26.57
C THR A 10 33.48 -24.62 26.35
N LEU A 11 33.84 -24.28 25.09
CA LEU A 11 34.37 -22.96 24.73
C LEU A 11 33.28 -21.97 24.28
N LYS A 12 32.01 -22.38 24.28
CA LYS A 12 30.91 -21.48 23.92
C LYS A 12 30.61 -20.57 25.11
N PRO A 13 30.72 -19.24 24.98
CA PRO A 13 30.35 -18.33 26.07
C PRO A 13 28.86 -18.46 26.39
N ASP A 14 28.52 -18.25 27.67
CA ASP A 14 27.15 -18.39 28.19
C ASP A 14 26.16 -17.35 27.64
N SER A 15 26.67 -16.34 26.93
CA SER A 15 25.85 -15.28 26.37
C SER A 15 25.17 -15.71 25.07
N VAL A 16 23.86 -15.50 25.01
CA VAL A 16 23.06 -15.55 23.77
C VAL A 16 23.49 -14.51 22.73
N ALA A 17 24.32 -13.52 23.12
CA ALA A 17 24.87 -12.52 22.22
C ALA A 17 26.08 -13.00 21.40
N TRP A 18 26.62 -14.19 21.68
CA TRP A 18 27.74 -14.74 20.92
C TRP A 18 27.33 -15.11 19.50
N GLY A 19 27.87 -14.37 18.52
CA GLY A 19 27.52 -14.50 17.11
C GLY A 19 26.38 -13.57 16.66
N LEU A 20 25.81 -12.76 17.56
CA LEU A 20 24.94 -11.67 17.14
C LEU A 20 25.78 -10.55 16.51
N PRO A 21 25.36 -9.98 15.37
CA PRO A 21 25.99 -8.80 14.82
C PRO A 21 25.96 -7.65 15.86
N GLY A 22 27.06 -6.91 15.98
CA GLY A 22 27.13 -5.72 16.87
C GLY A 22 26.31 -4.52 16.37
N TYR A 23 25.44 -4.73 15.39
CA TYR A 23 24.61 -3.73 14.73
C TYR A 23 23.22 -4.31 14.48
N LEU A 24 22.21 -3.43 14.43
CA LEU A 24 20.84 -3.81 14.10
C LEU A 24 20.76 -4.28 12.65
N THR A 25 20.21 -5.47 12.43
CA THR A 25 19.88 -5.97 11.10
C THR A 25 18.43 -5.65 10.73
N GLN A 26 18.11 -5.72 9.44
CA GLN A 26 16.72 -5.63 8.99
C GLN A 26 15.86 -6.75 9.63
N GLY A 27 16.43 -7.93 9.84
CA GLY A 27 15.76 -9.07 10.46
C GLY A 27 15.34 -8.79 11.90
N ASP A 28 16.20 -8.12 12.68
CA ASP A 28 15.91 -7.75 14.07
C ASP A 28 14.72 -6.78 14.16
N VAL A 29 14.67 -5.80 13.25
CA VAL A 29 13.55 -4.85 13.17
C VAL A 29 12.27 -5.59 12.79
N VAL A 30 12.31 -6.44 11.75
CA VAL A 30 11.14 -7.18 11.27
C VAL A 30 10.63 -8.18 12.30
N GLN A 31 11.52 -8.87 13.04
CA GLN A 31 11.12 -9.75 14.14
C GLN A 31 10.37 -9.00 15.24
N ALA A 32 10.80 -7.79 15.58
CA ALA A 32 10.18 -7.00 16.63
C ALA A 32 8.77 -6.50 16.26
N ILE A 33 8.55 -6.09 15.00
CA ILE A 33 7.28 -5.48 14.56
C ILE A 33 6.39 -6.42 13.73
N GLY A 34 6.89 -7.58 13.34
CA GLY A 34 6.30 -8.44 12.31
C GLY A 34 4.86 -8.87 12.59
N SER A 35 4.53 -9.16 13.84
CA SER A 35 3.16 -9.54 14.24
C SER A 35 2.15 -8.39 14.13
N ALA A 36 2.62 -7.14 14.25
CA ALA A 36 1.82 -5.92 14.16
C ALA A 36 1.77 -5.35 12.73
N LEU A 37 2.69 -5.73 11.85
CA LEU A 37 2.66 -5.30 10.46
C LEU A 37 1.41 -5.83 9.76
N ARG A 38 0.80 -4.94 8.98
CA ARG A 38 -0.31 -5.26 8.07
C ARG A 38 0.04 -4.67 6.71
N PRO A 39 0.02 -5.45 5.61
CA PRO A 39 0.14 -4.87 4.30
C PRO A 39 -1.05 -3.94 4.09
N ARG A 40 -0.78 -2.64 3.96
CA ARG A 40 -1.78 -1.64 3.62
C ARG A 40 -1.44 -1.12 2.24
N SER A 41 -2.25 -1.47 1.25
CA SER A 41 -2.18 -0.78 -0.04
C SER A 41 -2.99 0.49 0.07
N ASP A 42 -2.31 1.63 -0.09
CA ASP A 42 -2.94 2.92 -0.29
C ASP A 42 -2.91 3.32 -1.78
N SER A 43 -2.32 2.50 -2.66
CA SER A 43 -2.36 2.68 -4.12
C SER A 43 -3.18 1.57 -4.77
N PHE A 44 -4.05 1.95 -5.69
CA PHE A 44 -5.01 1.08 -6.36
C PHE A 44 -4.91 1.30 -7.86
N ILE A 45 -4.99 0.21 -8.63
CA ILE A 45 -5.20 0.27 -10.08
C ILE A 45 -6.70 0.07 -10.31
N VAL A 46 -7.36 1.05 -10.92
CA VAL A 46 -8.77 1.02 -11.29
C VAL A 46 -8.84 0.95 -12.80
N ARG A 47 -9.49 -0.10 -13.33
CA ARG A 47 -9.80 -0.22 -14.76
C ARG A 47 -11.28 0.03 -14.98
N ALA A 48 -11.60 0.79 -16.02
CA ALA A 48 -12.97 1.10 -16.38
C ALA A 48 -13.21 0.86 -17.87
N TYR A 49 -14.47 0.56 -18.19
CA TYR A 49 -14.96 0.29 -19.52
C TYR A 49 -16.20 1.14 -19.79
N GLY A 50 -16.32 1.70 -20.99
CA GLY A 50 -17.49 2.44 -21.42
C GLY A 50 -17.88 2.09 -22.86
N GLU A 51 -19.18 2.02 -23.09
CA GLU A 51 -19.78 1.87 -24.42
C GLU A 51 -20.72 3.04 -24.70
N SER A 52 -20.74 3.49 -25.96
CA SER A 52 -21.76 4.39 -26.48
C SER A 52 -22.71 3.60 -27.38
N VAL A 53 -24.01 3.70 -27.12
CA VAL A 53 -25.08 3.02 -27.88
C VAL A 53 -25.95 4.03 -28.63
N ASP A 54 -26.53 3.62 -29.76
CA ASP A 54 -27.54 4.40 -30.47
C ASP A 54 -28.96 4.21 -29.90
N ALA A 55 -29.94 4.87 -30.51
CA ALA A 55 -31.34 4.81 -30.10
C ALA A 55 -31.97 3.39 -30.23
N GLN A 56 -31.32 2.51 -30.98
CA GLN A 56 -31.72 1.12 -31.19
C GLN A 56 -30.98 0.17 -30.25
N GLY A 57 -30.02 0.67 -29.45
CA GLY A 57 -29.21 -0.11 -28.52
C GLY A 57 -27.93 -0.68 -29.12
N GLU A 58 -27.58 -0.32 -30.36
CA GLU A 58 -26.38 -0.82 -31.01
C GLU A 58 -25.14 -0.04 -30.57
N VAL A 59 -24.07 -0.74 -30.20
CA VAL A 59 -22.81 -0.16 -29.73
C VAL A 59 -22.08 0.52 -30.89
N LYS A 60 -21.84 1.83 -30.79
CA LYS A 60 -21.09 2.63 -31.78
C LYS A 60 -19.63 2.82 -31.43
N ALA A 61 -19.28 2.84 -30.15
CA ALA A 61 -17.92 3.06 -29.69
C ALA A 61 -17.67 2.38 -28.35
N ARG A 62 -16.41 2.00 -28.13
CA ARG A 62 -15.90 1.38 -26.90
C ARG A 62 -14.64 2.10 -26.45
N ALA A 63 -14.49 2.27 -25.14
CA ALA A 63 -13.28 2.83 -24.56
C ALA A 63 -12.94 2.11 -23.26
N TRP A 64 -11.65 1.90 -23.05
CA TRP A 64 -11.09 1.33 -21.82
C TRP A 64 -10.04 2.25 -21.26
N CYS A 65 -9.98 2.36 -19.95
CA CYS A 65 -8.94 3.14 -19.30
C CYS A 65 -8.46 2.47 -18.01
N GLU A 66 -7.25 2.85 -17.61
CA GLU A 66 -6.62 2.46 -16.37
C GLU A 66 -6.17 3.70 -15.63
N ALA A 67 -6.48 3.75 -14.34
CA ALA A 67 -6.14 4.83 -13.44
C ALA A 67 -5.40 4.27 -12.23
N VAL A 68 -4.23 4.82 -11.91
CA VAL A 68 -3.57 4.58 -10.62
C VAL A 68 -4.06 5.64 -9.65
N VAL A 69 -4.71 5.21 -8.57
CA VAL A 69 -5.29 6.09 -7.57
C VAL A 69 -4.64 5.82 -6.23
N GLN A 70 -4.21 6.87 -5.53
CA GLN A 70 -3.60 6.77 -4.21
C GLN A 70 -4.49 7.41 -3.15
N ARG A 71 -4.86 6.64 -2.13
CA ARG A 71 -5.47 7.15 -0.89
C ARG A 71 -4.41 7.83 -0.04
N SER A 72 -4.65 9.09 0.32
CA SER A 72 -3.82 9.83 1.25
C SER A 72 -4.42 9.80 2.66
N PRO A 73 -3.65 10.09 3.72
CA PRO A 73 -4.21 10.30 5.06
C PRO A 73 -4.99 11.61 5.17
N GLU A 74 -4.97 12.51 4.18
CA GLU A 74 -5.71 13.77 4.24
C GLU A 74 -7.22 13.51 4.17
N PRO A 75 -8.04 14.09 5.08
CA PRO A 75 -9.50 14.13 4.91
C PRO A 75 -9.90 14.84 3.61
N ILE A 76 -11.06 14.53 3.05
CA ILE A 76 -11.62 15.28 1.92
C ILE A 76 -11.81 16.76 2.31
N ASN A 77 -12.43 16.98 3.47
CA ASN A 77 -12.67 18.29 4.08
C ASN A 77 -11.89 18.41 5.40
N PRO A 78 -10.63 18.86 5.37
CA PRO A 78 -9.81 18.98 6.58
C PRO A 78 -10.17 20.21 7.41
N ASP A 79 -9.95 20.12 8.73
CA ASP A 79 -9.93 21.26 9.64
C ASP A 79 -8.68 22.13 9.48
N SER A 80 -8.52 23.15 10.32
CA SER A 80 -7.35 24.03 10.29
C SER A 80 -6.02 23.32 10.58
N SER A 81 -6.05 22.15 11.25
CA SER A 81 -4.87 21.34 11.49
C SER A 81 -4.48 20.49 10.27
N GLY A 82 -5.39 20.27 9.33
CA GLY A 82 -5.18 19.40 8.17
C GLY A 82 -5.39 17.91 8.45
N LEU A 83 -5.52 17.51 9.71
CA LEU A 83 -5.47 16.10 10.14
C LEU A 83 -6.86 15.48 10.31
N ASN A 84 -7.83 16.27 10.77
CA ASN A 84 -9.17 15.79 11.09
C ASN A 84 -10.21 16.31 10.09
N PRO A 85 -11.25 15.52 9.79
CA PRO A 85 -12.39 16.04 9.03
C PRO A 85 -13.12 17.11 9.84
N VAL A 86 -13.58 18.17 9.17
CA VAL A 86 -14.51 19.12 9.81
C VAL A 86 -15.87 18.45 10.04
N ALA A 87 -16.50 18.76 11.18
CA ALA A 87 -17.89 18.37 11.42
C ALA A 87 -18.80 18.97 10.34
N LYS A 88 -19.76 18.18 9.89
CA LYS A 88 -20.73 18.57 8.87
C LYS A 88 -21.42 19.89 9.26
N ARG A 89 -21.35 20.92 8.41
CA ARG A 89 -21.99 22.22 8.66
C ARG A 89 -23.24 22.39 7.81
N ASN A 90 -23.23 21.90 6.58
CA ASN A 90 -24.36 21.91 5.66
C ASN A 90 -24.79 20.48 5.27
N PRO A 91 -26.05 20.28 4.85
CA PRO A 91 -26.53 18.98 4.37
C PRO A 91 -25.71 18.39 3.23
N ASP A 92 -25.16 19.25 2.37
CA ASP A 92 -24.39 18.88 1.17
C ASP A 92 -22.90 18.62 1.43
N ASP A 93 -22.40 18.95 2.63
CA ASP A 93 -21.00 18.73 2.97
C ASP A 93 -20.71 17.22 3.07
N LEU A 94 -19.66 16.77 2.38
CA LEU A 94 -19.12 15.42 2.53
C LEU A 94 -18.48 15.26 3.91
N GLU A 95 -19.13 14.48 4.78
CA GLU A 95 -18.73 14.26 6.17
C GLU A 95 -17.63 13.21 6.31
N PHE A 96 -17.49 12.31 5.33
CA PHE A 96 -16.64 11.13 5.44
C PHE A 96 -15.64 11.00 4.28
N GLY A 97 -14.57 10.26 4.56
CA GLY A 97 -13.63 9.81 3.54
C GLY A 97 -12.27 10.49 3.60
N ARG A 98 -11.29 9.75 3.09
CA ARG A 98 -9.93 10.23 2.86
C ARG A 98 -9.79 10.63 1.39
N ARG A 99 -8.99 11.64 1.12
CA ARG A 99 -8.73 12.14 -0.23
C ARG A 99 -7.97 11.10 -1.03
N PHE A 100 -8.49 10.79 -2.20
CA PHE A 100 -7.80 10.02 -3.22
C PHE A 100 -7.19 10.97 -4.24
N LYS A 101 -5.95 10.69 -4.64
CA LYS A 101 -5.22 11.43 -5.67
C LYS A 101 -5.11 10.52 -6.89
N LEU A 102 -5.48 11.03 -8.07
CA LEU A 102 -5.20 10.36 -9.33
C LEU A 102 -3.71 10.53 -9.63
N VAL A 103 -2.95 9.44 -9.53
CA VAL A 103 -1.50 9.43 -9.73
C VAL A 103 -1.16 9.37 -11.21
N SER A 104 -1.86 8.50 -11.95
CA SER A 104 -1.73 8.40 -13.39
C SER A 104 -3.02 7.90 -14.02
N PHE A 105 -3.17 8.21 -15.30
CA PHE A 105 -4.28 7.75 -16.12
C PHE A 105 -3.76 7.43 -17.52
N ARG A 106 -4.27 6.36 -18.11
CA ARG A 106 -4.02 6.03 -19.51
C ARG A 106 -5.25 5.39 -20.14
N TRP A 107 -5.43 5.64 -21.43
CA TRP A 107 -6.34 4.87 -22.27
C TRP A 107 -5.71 3.52 -22.59
N LEU A 108 -6.52 2.48 -22.66
CA LEU A 108 -6.12 1.13 -23.03
C LEU A 108 -6.66 0.81 -24.42
N ASN A 109 -5.87 0.05 -25.19
CA ASN A 109 -6.36 -0.60 -26.39
C ASN A 109 -7.18 -1.84 -26.03
N ALA A 110 -8.02 -2.31 -26.96
CA ALA A 110 -8.90 -3.46 -26.74
C ALA A 110 -8.12 -4.74 -26.44
N GLU A 111 -6.89 -4.86 -26.94
CA GLU A 111 -6.02 -6.02 -26.78
C GLU A 111 -5.31 -6.07 -25.41
N GLU A 112 -5.34 -4.98 -24.64
CA GLU A 112 -4.68 -4.88 -23.32
C GLU A 112 -5.58 -5.27 -22.14
N VAL A 113 -6.85 -5.59 -22.43
CA VAL A 113 -7.91 -5.81 -21.44
C VAL A 113 -8.09 -7.29 -21.14
#